data_AF-A0A438ELL5-F1
#
_entry.id   AF-A0A438ELL5-F1
#
_cell.length_a   1.000
_cell.length_b   1.000
_cell.length_c   1.000
_cell.angle_alpha   90.00
_cell.angle_beta   90.00
_cell.angle_gamma   90.00
#
_symmetry.space_group_name_H-M   'P 1'
#
loop_
_entity.id
_entity.type
_entity.pdbx_description
1 polymer ?
#
loop_
_entity_poly.entity_id
_entity_poly.type
_entity_poly.pdbx_seq_one_letter_code
_entity_poly.pdbx_strand_id
1 'polypeptide(L)'
;MDGDSGSEPKSPLLSKSDGWRFSESRRRGRLSRRNSSNSLRNEFVSRLPEKIRSGIDVESPSHLDLSKSKGLSEGVVLCVCLSLLAEKPKEKGGKLSSKHLMFFAGEKEYYERQWATLKSFEEVDSLMTSNYIDEEDLVEQAEQAEQAQQEMAMRISNYANVVLLAFKIYATIKSGSIAIAASTLDSLLDLMAGGILWFTHLSMKNINIYQYPIGKLRVQPVGIIIFAAIMATLGFQILIEAVEELVKDKASDKMSSDQLIWLYTIMLSATAVKLALWLYCRTSRNKIVRAYANDHYFDVITNVVGLVAAVLGDKFYWWIDPVGAIFLAVYTITNWSQTVLENAVSLVGQSAAPEVLQKLTYLVIRHPQVKRIDTVRAYTFGVLYFVEVDIELPEDLPLKEAHTIGETLQIKIERLPEVERAFVHLDFECDHKPEHSILSRLPNSQP
;
A
#
# COMPACT_ATOMS: atom_id res chain seq x y z
N MET A 1 41.44 46.24 34.25
CA MET A 1 41.82 45.72 35.58
C MET A 1 40.55 45.26 36.24
N ASP A 2 40.29 43.96 36.07
CA ASP A 2 39.80 42.95 37.03
C ASP A 2 38.70 43.37 38.03
N GLY A 3 37.62 42.64 38.27
CA GLY A 3 37.31 41.25 37.95
C GLY A 3 35.91 40.85 38.44
N ASP A 4 35.59 39.60 38.12
CA ASP A 4 34.32 38.85 38.12
C ASP A 4 33.73 38.48 39.50
N SER A 5 32.40 38.26 39.57
CA SER A 5 31.77 37.02 40.08
C SER A 5 30.26 37.14 40.42
N GLY A 6 29.45 36.34 39.70
CA GLY A 6 28.38 35.46 40.21
C GLY A 6 27.16 36.02 40.95
N SER A 7 25.98 35.95 40.33
CA SER A 7 24.68 36.05 41.01
C SER A 7 23.66 35.00 40.52
N GLU A 8 23.53 33.92 41.28
CA GLU A 8 22.27 33.15 41.38
C GLU A 8 21.30 33.87 42.33
N PRO A 9 19.98 33.75 42.11
CA PRO A 9 19.04 33.83 43.21
C PRO A 9 18.09 32.61 43.27
N LYS A 10 18.31 31.80 44.30
CA LYS A 10 17.36 31.42 45.37
C LYS A 10 15.88 31.23 44.97
N SER A 11 15.49 29.96 44.94
CA SER A 11 14.14 29.48 45.24
C SER A 11 13.69 29.78 46.68
N PRO A 12 12.38 29.92 46.94
CA PRO A 12 11.80 29.35 48.16
C PRO A 12 10.48 28.59 47.94
N LEU A 13 10.45 27.40 48.56
CA LEU A 13 9.38 26.81 49.38
C LEU A 13 7.93 26.73 48.85
N LEU A 14 7.46 25.50 48.64
CA LEU A 14 6.14 25.04 49.12
C LEU A 14 6.13 23.52 49.36
N SER A 15 6.17 23.17 50.65
CA SER A 15 5.38 22.16 51.37
C SER A 15 5.12 20.75 50.77
N LYS A 16 5.66 19.73 51.46
CA LYS A 16 5.35 18.29 51.40
C LYS A 16 3.99 17.95 52.02
N SER A 17 3.27 16.99 51.42
CA SER A 17 2.32 15.97 51.98
C SER A 17 1.26 15.70 50.88
N ASP A 18 0.92 14.50 50.41
CA ASP A 18 1.12 13.12 50.87
C ASP A 18 1.27 12.19 49.66
N GLY A 19 2.34 11.41 49.64
CA GLY A 19 2.55 10.33 48.68
C GLY A 19 2.06 9.00 49.27
N TRP A 20 0.93 8.50 48.78
CA TRP A 20 0.56 7.10 48.97
C TRP A 20 1.44 6.22 48.08
N ARG A 21 2.34 5.48 48.73
CA ARG A 21 3.17 4.41 48.15
C ARG A 21 2.28 3.33 47.53
N PHE A 22 2.49 3.02 46.26
CA PHE A 22 2.24 1.67 45.75
C PHE A 22 3.57 0.94 45.59
N SER A 23 3.68 -0.18 46.30
CA SER A 23 4.85 -1.05 46.39
C SER A 23 5.13 -1.73 45.05
N GLU A 24 6.27 -1.41 44.47
CA GLU A 24 6.84 -2.12 43.33
C GLU A 24 7.46 -3.45 43.81
N SER A 25 6.60 -4.45 43.98
CA SER A 25 7.03 -5.82 44.25
C SER A 25 7.33 -6.53 42.93
N ARG A 26 8.63 -6.74 42.68
CA ARG A 26 9.17 -7.64 41.64
C ARG A 26 8.47 -9.00 41.70
N ARG A 27 7.54 -9.23 40.79
CA ARG A 27 7.23 -10.58 40.29
C ARG A 27 7.79 -10.70 38.87
N ARG A 28 8.98 -11.31 38.77
CA ARG A 28 9.44 -12.00 37.56
C ARG A 28 8.45 -13.14 37.28
N GLY A 29 7.34 -12.81 36.65
CA GLY A 29 6.38 -13.75 36.07
C GLY A 29 6.73 -13.95 34.60
N ARG A 30 6.99 -15.21 34.23
CA ARG A 30 7.24 -15.71 32.86
C ARG A 30 6.48 -14.93 31.77
N LEU A 31 7.24 -14.25 30.91
CA LEU A 31 6.84 -13.59 29.66
C LEU A 31 6.45 -14.57 28.53
N SER A 32 5.76 -15.68 28.82
CA SER A 32 5.56 -16.76 27.83
C SER A 32 4.11 -17.16 27.56
N ARG A 33 3.10 -16.31 27.84
CA ARG A 33 1.69 -16.71 27.66
C ARG A 33 0.70 -15.63 27.23
N ARG A 34 1.14 -14.50 26.69
CA ARG A 34 0.24 -13.44 26.18
C ARG A 34 -0.23 -13.59 24.72
N ASN A 35 0.37 -14.49 23.94
CA ASN A 35 0.02 -14.73 22.53
C ASN A 35 -0.67 -16.10 22.33
N SER A 36 -1.54 -16.52 23.25
CA SER A 36 -2.38 -17.71 23.03
C SER A 36 -3.53 -17.34 22.08
N SER A 37 -3.86 -18.21 21.11
CA SER A 37 -5.02 -18.03 20.22
C SER A 37 -6.30 -17.73 21.00
N ASN A 38 -6.51 -18.37 22.14
CA ASN A 38 -7.67 -18.11 23.01
C ASN A 38 -7.59 -16.74 23.69
N SER A 39 -6.40 -16.20 23.95
CA SER A 39 -6.24 -14.86 24.52
C SER A 39 -6.58 -13.78 23.51
N LEU A 40 -6.07 -13.89 22.28
CA LEU A 40 -6.39 -12.95 21.19
C LEU A 40 -7.87 -13.03 20.81
N ARG A 41 -8.44 -14.24 20.79
CA ARG A 41 -9.88 -14.46 20.57
C ARG A 41 -10.73 -13.83 21.66
N ASN A 42 -10.41 -14.06 22.93
CA ASN A 42 -11.18 -13.47 24.04
C ASN A 42 -11.06 -11.95 24.07
N GLU A 43 -9.87 -11.40 23.81
CA GLU A 43 -9.67 -9.96 23.69
C GLU A 43 -10.47 -9.37 22.53
N PHE A 44 -10.44 -10.02 21.36
CA PHE A 44 -11.24 -9.63 20.21
C PHE A 44 -12.75 -9.63 20.51
N VAL A 45 -13.27 -10.74 21.04
CA VAL A 45 -14.71 -10.87 21.39
C VAL A 45 -15.12 -9.84 22.45
N SER A 46 -14.23 -9.53 23.40
CA SER A 46 -14.51 -8.52 24.43
C SER A 46 -14.68 -7.10 23.86
N ARG A 47 -14.10 -6.81 22.68
CA ARG A 47 -14.19 -5.52 21.99
C ARG A 47 -15.35 -5.43 20.99
N LEU A 48 -16.04 -6.54 20.69
CA LEU A 48 -17.20 -6.52 19.80
C LEU A 48 -18.38 -5.81 20.47
N PRO A 49 -19.16 -5.01 19.72
CA PRO A 49 -20.36 -4.37 20.25
C PRO A 49 -21.36 -5.40 20.79
N GLU A 50 -22.11 -5.02 21.82
CA GLU A 50 -23.03 -5.94 22.52
C GLU A 50 -24.04 -6.60 21.58
N LYS A 51 -24.44 -5.88 20.51
CA LYS A 51 -25.35 -6.33 19.44
C LYS A 51 -24.85 -7.57 18.68
N ILE A 52 -23.53 -7.77 18.60
CA ILE A 52 -22.90 -8.96 17.98
C ILE A 52 -22.54 -9.98 19.07
N ARG A 53 -22.04 -9.52 20.21
CA ARG A 53 -21.55 -10.39 21.29
C ARG A 53 -22.62 -11.36 21.80
N SER A 54 -23.92 -10.99 21.72
CA SER A 54 -25.02 -11.87 22.12
C SER A 54 -25.26 -13.07 21.19
N GLY A 55 -24.75 -13.04 19.95
CA GLY A 55 -24.93 -14.11 18.95
C GLY A 55 -23.71 -15.01 18.72
N ILE A 56 -22.56 -14.70 19.33
CA ILE A 56 -21.30 -15.43 19.15
C ILE A 56 -20.99 -16.23 20.41
N ASP A 57 -20.90 -17.57 20.28
CA ASP A 57 -20.34 -18.42 21.31
C ASP A 57 -18.82 -18.49 21.18
N VAL A 58 -18.12 -18.17 22.26
CA VAL A 58 -16.65 -18.07 22.34
C VAL A 58 -16.00 -19.47 22.31
N GLU A 59 -16.72 -20.50 22.74
CA GLU A 59 -16.22 -21.87 22.80
C GLU A 59 -16.52 -22.68 21.53
N SER A 60 -17.58 -22.33 20.79
CA SER A 60 -17.98 -23.01 19.55
C SER A 60 -18.25 -22.04 18.39
N PRO A 61 -17.21 -21.41 17.84
CA PRO A 61 -17.38 -20.33 16.87
C PRO A 61 -17.98 -20.80 15.53
N SER A 62 -17.97 -22.11 15.23
CA SER A 62 -18.65 -22.72 14.08
C SER A 62 -20.18 -22.79 14.20
N HIS A 63 -20.74 -22.54 15.39
CA HIS A 63 -22.17 -22.63 15.66
C HIS A 63 -22.75 -21.23 15.92
N LEU A 64 -22.82 -20.42 14.86
CA LEU A 64 -23.46 -19.10 14.92
C LEU A 64 -24.97 -19.25 14.94
N ASP A 65 -25.57 -18.82 16.05
CA ASP A 65 -27.01 -18.72 16.17
C ASP A 65 -27.47 -17.35 15.60
N LEU A 66 -27.65 -17.32 14.27
CA LEU A 66 -28.07 -16.13 13.50
C LEU A 66 -29.39 -15.52 14.01
N SER A 67 -30.21 -16.30 14.73
CA SER A 67 -31.45 -15.81 15.35
C SER A 67 -31.21 -14.82 16.51
N LYS A 68 -30.00 -14.82 17.09
CA LYS A 68 -29.61 -13.99 18.24
C LYS A 68 -28.76 -12.77 17.87
N SER A 69 -28.20 -12.71 16.66
CA SER A 69 -27.47 -11.55 16.15
C SER A 69 -28.43 -10.52 15.57
N LYS A 70 -29.02 -9.67 16.41
CA LYS A 70 -30.02 -8.67 15.97
C LYS A 70 -29.45 -7.50 15.17
N GLY A 71 -28.11 -7.37 15.07
CA GLY A 71 -27.44 -6.17 14.53
C GLY A 71 -26.87 -6.28 13.11
N LEU A 72 -26.96 -7.43 12.44
CA LEU A 72 -26.38 -7.65 11.10
C LEU A 72 -27.37 -8.44 10.22
N SER A 73 -27.47 -8.13 8.92
CA SER A 73 -28.20 -8.93 7.93
C SER A 73 -27.50 -10.27 7.64
N GLU A 74 -28.23 -11.28 7.16
CA GLU A 74 -27.70 -12.64 6.95
C GLU A 74 -26.45 -12.66 6.03
N GLY A 75 -26.41 -11.78 5.01
CA GLY A 75 -25.27 -11.63 4.10
C GLY A 75 -24.03 -11.01 4.73
N VAL A 76 -24.20 -9.97 5.56
CA VAL A 76 -23.08 -9.34 6.29
C VAL A 76 -22.59 -10.24 7.42
N VAL A 77 -23.50 -10.95 8.11
CA VAL A 77 -23.11 -11.96 9.10
C VAL A 77 -22.27 -13.04 8.45
N LEU A 78 -22.63 -13.54 7.26
CA LEU A 78 -21.86 -14.57 6.58
C LEU A 78 -20.46 -14.06 6.18
N CYS A 79 -20.34 -12.83 5.66
CA CYS A 79 -19.06 -12.24 5.26
C CYS A 79 -18.14 -11.97 6.46
N VAL A 80 -18.70 -11.35 7.52
CA VAL A 80 -18.00 -11.09 8.77
C VAL A 80 -17.61 -12.42 9.41
N CYS A 81 -18.53 -13.38 9.53
CA CYS A 81 -18.25 -14.67 10.17
C CYS A 81 -17.29 -15.55 9.37
N LEU A 82 -17.40 -15.69 8.05
CA LEU A 82 -16.43 -16.45 7.25
C LEU A 82 -15.01 -15.90 7.42
N SER A 83 -14.89 -14.59 7.60
CA SER A 83 -13.61 -13.91 7.76
C SER A 83 -13.13 -13.91 9.23
N LEU A 84 -14.04 -13.93 10.21
CA LEU A 84 -13.77 -14.12 11.65
C LEU A 84 -13.43 -15.57 12.01
N LEU A 85 -14.03 -16.52 11.28
CA LEU A 85 -13.92 -17.97 11.44
C LEU A 85 -12.91 -18.59 10.49
N ALA A 86 -12.01 -17.80 9.89
CA ALA A 86 -10.84 -18.36 9.25
C ALA A 86 -10.13 -19.24 10.30
N GLU A 87 -10.41 -20.55 10.25
CA GLU A 87 -9.87 -21.51 11.21
C GLU A 87 -8.37 -21.58 10.98
N LYS A 88 -7.63 -21.78 12.07
CA LYS A 88 -6.23 -22.21 11.99
C LYS A 88 -6.17 -23.38 11.00
N PRO A 89 -5.25 -23.41 10.02
CA PRO A 89 -5.15 -24.54 9.11
C PRO A 89 -5.03 -25.84 9.92
N LYS A 90 -5.98 -26.77 9.74
CA LYS A 90 -6.07 -27.99 10.56
C LYS A 90 -4.80 -28.84 10.42
N GLU A 91 -4.28 -29.27 11.56
CA GLU A 91 -3.16 -30.21 11.67
C GLU A 91 -3.57 -31.57 11.07
N LYS A 92 -3.32 -31.79 9.77
CA LYS A 92 -3.45 -33.11 9.18
C LYS A 92 -2.21 -33.92 9.57
N GLY A 93 -2.33 -34.69 10.65
CA GLY A 93 -1.29 -35.59 11.15
C GLY A 93 -0.75 -36.49 10.05
N GLY A 94 0.54 -36.32 9.72
CA GLY A 94 1.22 -37.14 8.72
C GLY A 94 2.63 -36.65 8.38
N LYS A 95 3.62 -37.29 9.02
CA LYS A 95 5.09 -37.33 8.79
C LYS A 95 5.80 -36.08 8.24
N LEU A 96 6.74 -35.58 9.05
CA LEU A 96 7.72 -34.51 8.83
C LEU A 96 8.44 -34.59 7.47
N SER A 97 8.22 -33.58 6.62
CA SER A 97 9.24 -32.97 5.72
C SER A 97 8.58 -31.83 4.92
N SER A 98 9.24 -30.66 4.83
CA SER A 98 8.88 -29.43 4.09
C SER A 98 7.54 -28.75 4.41
N LYS A 99 6.46 -29.52 4.62
CA LYS A 99 5.12 -29.07 5.01
C LYS A 99 5.10 -28.27 6.31
N HIS A 100 6.00 -28.57 7.25
CA HIS A 100 6.09 -27.84 8.52
C HIS A 100 6.52 -26.38 8.31
N LEU A 101 7.41 -26.08 7.36
CA LEU A 101 7.87 -24.71 7.10
C LEU A 101 6.77 -23.86 6.45
N MET A 102 6.05 -24.41 5.46
CA MET A 102 4.85 -23.78 4.90
C MET A 102 3.73 -23.62 5.94
N PHE A 103 3.59 -24.58 6.85
CA PHE A 103 2.60 -24.54 7.92
C PHE A 103 2.91 -23.44 8.94
N PHE A 104 4.17 -23.31 9.37
CA PHE A 104 4.60 -22.20 10.23
C PHE A 104 4.48 -20.84 9.53
N ALA A 105 4.74 -20.77 8.22
CA ALA A 105 4.50 -19.55 7.44
C ALA A 105 3.01 -19.18 7.43
N GLY A 106 2.12 -20.14 7.17
CA GLY A 106 0.67 -19.92 7.17
C GLY A 106 0.08 -19.62 8.56
N GLU A 107 0.58 -20.25 9.63
CA GLU A 107 0.17 -19.92 11.00
C GLU A 107 0.66 -18.53 11.41
N LYS A 108 1.91 -18.17 11.06
CA LYS A 108 2.46 -16.85 11.32
C LYS A 108 1.67 -15.77 10.58
N GLU A 109 1.39 -15.99 9.31
CA GLU A 109 0.57 -15.10 8.48
C GLU A 109 -0.84 -14.95 9.05
N TYR A 110 -1.46 -16.03 9.52
CA TYR A 110 -2.74 -15.98 10.21
C TYR A 110 -2.73 -15.08 11.45
N TYR A 111 -1.72 -15.23 12.32
CA TYR A 111 -1.61 -14.39 13.51
C TYR A 111 -1.26 -12.94 13.17
N GLU A 112 -0.44 -12.70 12.15
CA GLU A 112 -0.14 -11.35 11.66
C GLU A 112 -1.42 -10.66 11.15
N ARG A 113 -2.29 -11.36 10.41
CA ARG A 113 -3.59 -10.84 9.98
C ARG A 113 -4.51 -10.53 11.17
N GLN A 114 -4.65 -11.44 12.12
CA GLN A 114 -5.48 -11.22 13.32
C GLN A 114 -5.00 -10.02 14.16
N TRP A 115 -3.68 -9.89 14.34
CA TRP A 115 -3.10 -8.72 15.00
C TRP A 115 -3.32 -7.42 14.22
N ALA A 116 -3.22 -7.46 12.89
CA ALA A 116 -3.51 -6.32 12.04
C ALA A 116 -4.98 -5.88 12.16
N THR A 117 -5.92 -6.83 12.16
CA THR A 117 -7.34 -6.55 12.40
C THR A 117 -7.57 -5.92 13.77
N LEU A 118 -6.99 -6.47 14.84
CA LEU A 118 -7.10 -5.89 16.19
C LEU A 118 -6.57 -4.44 16.25
N LYS A 119 -5.43 -4.19 15.62
CA LYS A 119 -4.86 -2.84 15.53
C LYS A 119 -5.77 -1.89 14.76
N SER A 120 -6.41 -2.37 13.68
CA SER A 120 -7.36 -1.56 12.92
C SER A 120 -8.60 -1.18 13.73
N PHE A 121 -9.03 -2.04 14.68
CA PHE A 121 -10.14 -1.72 15.58
C PHE A 121 -9.74 -0.72 16.66
N GLU A 122 -8.50 -0.80 17.15
CA GLU A 122 -7.96 0.21 18.07
C GLU A 122 -7.87 1.59 17.42
N GLU A 123 -7.50 1.64 16.14
CA GLU A 123 -7.54 2.86 15.34
C GLU A 123 -8.96 3.44 15.23
N VAL A 124 -9.95 2.60 14.88
CA VAL A 124 -11.37 3.02 14.87
C VAL A 124 -11.83 3.51 16.23
N ASP A 125 -11.42 2.86 17.31
CA ASP A 125 -11.77 3.24 18.68
C ASP A 125 -11.18 4.59 19.07
N SER A 126 -9.94 4.86 18.66
CA SER A 126 -9.32 6.17 18.86
C SER A 126 -10.08 7.27 18.11
N LEU A 127 -10.43 7.03 16.84
CA LEU A 127 -11.21 7.96 16.02
C LEU A 127 -12.62 8.22 16.57
N MET A 128 -13.24 7.20 17.19
CA MET A 128 -14.56 7.32 17.82
C MET A 128 -14.54 8.08 19.15
N THR A 129 -13.39 8.12 19.84
CA THR A 129 -13.25 8.70 21.19
C THR A 129 -12.71 10.13 21.15
N SER A 130 -12.07 10.53 20.04
CA SER A 130 -11.40 11.83 19.93
C SER A 130 -12.37 13.00 19.70
N ASN A 131 -12.06 14.15 20.31
CA ASN A 131 -12.83 15.38 20.21
C ASN A 131 -12.52 16.13 18.91
N TYR A 132 -13.55 16.77 18.37
CA TYR A 132 -13.71 17.19 16.97
C TYR A 132 -12.74 18.27 16.42
N ILE A 133 -11.92 18.94 17.25
CA ILE A 133 -11.27 20.21 16.83
C ILE A 133 -9.73 20.16 16.83
N ASP A 134 -9.08 19.41 17.74
CA ASP A 134 -7.61 19.40 17.82
C ASP A 134 -6.94 18.38 16.87
N GLU A 135 -7.68 17.40 16.34
CA GLU A 135 -7.15 16.37 15.45
C GLU A 135 -7.15 16.76 13.97
N GLU A 136 -8.10 17.56 13.50
CA GLU A 136 -8.19 17.95 12.08
C GLU A 136 -6.94 18.74 11.65
N ASP A 137 -6.51 19.70 12.45
CA ASP A 137 -5.28 20.47 12.19
C ASP A 137 -4.02 19.59 12.17
N LEU A 138 -3.97 18.56 13.03
CA LEU A 138 -2.82 17.64 13.09
C LEU A 138 -2.80 16.67 11.91
N VAL A 139 -3.97 16.19 11.47
CA VAL A 139 -4.12 15.33 10.29
C VAL A 139 -3.78 16.12 9.02
N GLU A 140 -4.30 17.34 8.86
CA GLU A 140 -3.96 18.21 7.73
C GLU A 140 -2.46 18.52 7.67
N GLN A 141 -1.83 18.82 8.82
CA GLN A 141 -0.37 19.03 8.89
C GLN A 141 0.42 17.77 8.51
N ALA A 142 -0.02 16.59 8.93
CA ALA A 142 0.61 15.33 8.59
C ALA A 142 0.49 15.02 7.08
N GLU A 143 -0.68 15.26 6.49
CA GLU A 143 -0.90 15.09 5.05
C GLU A 143 -0.05 16.06 4.23
N GLN A 144 0.00 17.34 4.62
CA GLN A 144 0.84 18.34 3.96
C GLN A 144 2.33 17.98 4.05
N ALA A 145 2.79 17.49 5.20
CA ALA A 145 4.17 17.03 5.37
C ALA A 145 4.47 15.82 4.47
N GLU A 146 3.54 14.87 4.36
CA GLU A 146 3.71 13.72 3.48
C GLU A 146 3.75 14.13 2.00
N GLN A 147 2.87 15.05 1.58
CA GLN A 147 2.87 15.61 0.23
C GLN A 147 4.17 16.36 -0.08
N ALA A 148 4.69 17.15 0.86
CA ALA A 148 5.96 17.85 0.70
C ALA A 148 7.14 16.88 0.58
N GLN A 149 7.16 15.80 1.37
CA GLN A 149 8.15 14.75 1.26
C GLN A 149 8.08 14.03 -0.10
N GLN A 150 6.88 13.77 -0.60
CA GLN A 150 6.68 13.17 -1.93
C GLN A 150 7.21 14.10 -3.03
N GLU A 151 6.86 15.39 -3.00
CA GLU A 151 7.36 16.37 -3.96
C GLU A 151 8.89 16.46 -3.94
N MET A 152 9.48 16.49 -2.74
CA MET A 152 10.93 16.51 -2.58
C MET A 152 11.57 15.26 -3.18
N ALA A 153 11.03 14.07 -2.90
CA ALA A 153 11.55 12.82 -3.43
C ALA A 153 11.48 12.76 -4.96
N MET A 154 10.36 13.17 -5.56
CA MET A 154 10.22 13.23 -7.01
C MET A 154 11.18 14.25 -7.64
N ARG A 155 11.35 15.44 -7.04
CA ARG A 155 12.29 16.45 -7.54
C ARG A 155 13.74 15.96 -7.49
N ILE A 156 14.16 15.37 -6.37
CA ILE A 156 15.51 14.82 -6.21
C ILE A 156 15.76 13.71 -7.23
N SER A 157 14.81 12.79 -7.37
CA SER A 157 14.90 11.68 -8.33
C SER A 157 15.03 12.18 -9.77
N ASN A 158 14.17 13.11 -10.21
CA ASN A 158 14.26 13.68 -11.55
C ASN A 158 15.55 14.46 -11.78
N TYR A 159 15.98 15.27 -10.81
CA TYR A 159 17.23 16.00 -10.93
C TYR A 159 18.43 15.05 -11.05
N ALA A 160 18.46 13.98 -10.27
CA ALA A 160 19.49 12.96 -10.37
C ALA A 160 19.47 12.24 -11.73
N ASN A 161 18.29 11.90 -12.27
CA ASN A 161 18.16 11.32 -13.61
C ASN A 161 18.65 12.29 -14.71
N VAL A 162 18.39 13.60 -14.59
CA VAL A 162 18.93 14.62 -15.52
C VAL A 162 20.46 14.66 -15.46
N VAL A 163 21.04 14.67 -14.26
CA VAL A 163 22.51 14.69 -14.09
C VAL A 163 23.14 13.41 -14.63
N LEU A 164 22.54 12.25 -14.37
CA LEU A 164 22.99 10.96 -14.91
C LEU A 164 22.94 10.93 -16.44
N LEU A 165 21.85 11.42 -17.04
CA LEU A 165 21.71 11.51 -18.49
C LEU A 165 22.79 12.43 -19.08
N ALA A 166 23.01 13.62 -18.51
CA ALA A 166 24.04 14.55 -18.97
C ALA A 166 25.44 13.93 -18.91
N PHE A 167 25.74 13.21 -17.82
CA PHE A 167 27.00 12.50 -17.66
C PHE A 167 27.17 11.38 -18.71
N LYS A 168 26.13 10.58 -18.96
CA LYS A 168 26.15 9.52 -19.98
C LYS A 168 26.27 10.08 -21.41
N ILE A 169 25.60 11.18 -21.73
CA ILE A 169 25.76 11.87 -23.03
C ILE A 169 27.21 12.32 -23.22
N TYR A 170 27.80 12.97 -22.22
CA TYR A 170 29.20 13.40 -22.28
C TYR A 170 30.14 12.21 -22.53
N ALA A 171 29.92 11.10 -21.84
CA ALA A 171 30.73 9.89 -22.02
C ALA A 171 30.52 9.20 -23.37
N THR A 172 29.30 9.21 -23.91
CA THR A 172 29.00 8.70 -25.26
C THR A 172 29.77 9.48 -26.32
N ILE A 173 29.75 10.83 -26.26
CA ILE A 173 30.47 11.68 -27.20
C ILE A 173 31.98 11.44 -27.12
N LYS A 174 32.53 11.28 -25.91
CA LYS A 174 33.96 11.10 -25.70
C LYS A 174 34.45 9.70 -26.08
N SER A 175 33.66 8.67 -25.80
CA SER A 175 34.04 7.27 -26.05
C SER A 175 33.79 6.81 -27.49
N GLY A 176 32.83 7.44 -28.18
CA GLY A 176 32.34 6.99 -29.48
C GLY A 176 31.73 5.58 -29.48
N SER A 177 31.39 5.03 -28.31
CA SER A 177 30.95 3.64 -28.16
C SER A 177 29.43 3.49 -28.36
N ILE A 178 29.04 2.53 -29.20
CA ILE A 178 27.63 2.15 -29.42
C ILE A 178 27.02 1.59 -28.13
N ALA A 179 27.77 0.82 -27.34
CA ALA A 179 27.29 0.27 -26.06
C ALA A 179 26.99 1.37 -25.02
N ILE A 180 27.81 2.43 -24.98
CA ILE A 180 27.57 3.57 -24.07
C ILE A 180 26.39 4.42 -24.58
N ALA A 181 26.21 4.52 -25.89
CA ALA A 181 25.03 5.15 -26.50
C ALA A 181 23.74 4.40 -26.14
N ALA A 182 23.73 3.07 -26.17
CA ALA A 182 22.58 2.26 -25.75
C ALA A 182 22.21 2.53 -24.29
N SER A 183 23.18 2.49 -23.36
CA SER A 183 22.91 2.82 -21.95
C SER A 183 22.49 4.28 -21.72
N THR A 184 22.82 5.19 -22.65
CA THR A 184 22.36 6.59 -22.61
C THR A 184 20.88 6.69 -23.00
N LEU A 185 20.43 5.91 -23.98
CA LEU A 185 19.02 5.79 -24.35
C LEU A 185 18.18 5.29 -23.17
N ASP A 186 18.68 4.32 -22.42
CA ASP A 186 17.99 3.84 -21.21
C ASP A 186 17.76 4.97 -20.20
N SER A 187 18.79 5.76 -19.88
CA SER A 187 18.63 6.88 -18.95
C SER A 187 17.81 8.05 -19.50
N LEU A 188 17.68 8.18 -20.82
CA LEU A 188 16.73 9.12 -21.43
C LEU A 188 15.30 8.66 -21.16
N LEU A 189 15.03 7.36 -21.31
CA LEU A 189 13.72 6.78 -21.05
C LEU A 189 13.36 6.85 -19.56
N ASP A 190 14.31 6.62 -18.65
CA ASP A 190 14.11 6.84 -17.20
C ASP A 190 13.73 8.30 -16.90
N LEU A 191 14.34 9.26 -17.59
CA LEU A 191 14.03 10.68 -17.44
C LEU A 191 12.62 10.99 -17.98
N MET A 192 12.25 10.42 -19.13
CA MET A 192 10.91 10.57 -19.69
C MET A 192 9.84 9.97 -18.77
N ALA A 193 10.08 8.77 -18.25
CA ALA A 193 9.28 8.09 -17.26
C ALA A 193 9.08 8.95 -15.99
N GLY A 194 10.18 9.47 -15.44
CA GLY A 194 10.13 10.37 -14.30
C GLY A 194 9.38 11.69 -14.61
N GLY A 195 9.51 12.18 -15.83
CA GLY A 195 8.74 13.31 -16.36
C GLY A 195 7.23 13.04 -16.39
N ILE A 196 6.79 11.84 -16.80
CA ILE A 196 5.38 11.45 -16.83
C ILE A 196 4.79 11.40 -15.41
N LEU A 197 5.51 10.81 -14.45
CA LEU A 197 5.06 10.77 -13.06
C LEU A 197 5.03 12.16 -12.41
N TRP A 198 6.02 13.01 -12.71
CA TRP A 198 6.05 14.40 -12.27
C TRP A 198 4.88 15.22 -12.85
N PHE A 199 4.60 15.05 -14.15
CA PHE A 199 3.45 15.66 -14.81
C PHE A 199 2.13 15.15 -14.23
N THR A 200 2.05 13.85 -13.93
CA THR A 200 0.89 13.25 -13.25
C THR A 200 0.63 13.92 -11.90
N HIS A 201 1.68 14.10 -11.08
CA HIS A 201 1.59 14.82 -9.81
C HIS A 201 1.10 16.27 -9.99
N LEU A 202 1.69 17.01 -10.92
CA LEU A 202 1.28 18.39 -11.25
C LEU A 202 -0.19 18.46 -11.72
N SER A 203 -0.62 17.48 -12.52
CA SER A 203 -1.99 17.40 -13.02
C SER A 203 -2.99 17.18 -11.89
N MET A 204 -2.64 16.38 -10.88
CA MET A 204 -3.47 16.15 -9.70
C MET A 204 -3.59 17.39 -8.80
N LYS A 205 -2.55 18.21 -8.71
CA LYS A 205 -2.54 19.45 -7.92
C LYS A 205 -3.43 20.54 -8.53
N ASN A 206 -3.44 20.62 -9.85
CA ASN A 206 -4.23 21.61 -10.59
C ASN A 206 -5.67 21.12 -10.80
N ILE A 207 -6.52 21.32 -9.79
CA ILE A 207 -7.92 20.90 -9.80
C ILE A 207 -8.82 22.09 -10.16
N ASN A 208 -9.66 21.90 -11.17
CA ASN A 208 -10.82 22.74 -11.42
C ASN A 208 -12.06 21.99 -10.95
N ILE A 209 -12.66 22.43 -9.85
CA ILE A 209 -13.79 21.75 -9.19
C ILE A 209 -15.01 21.65 -10.13
N TYR A 210 -15.19 22.59 -11.05
CA TYR A 210 -16.30 22.55 -12.01
C TYR A 210 -16.16 21.45 -13.08
N GLN A 211 -14.93 21.05 -13.41
CA GLN A 211 -14.67 19.94 -14.33
C GLN A 211 -14.45 18.61 -13.60
N TYR A 212 -13.88 18.67 -12.40
CA TYR A 212 -13.48 17.52 -11.60
C TYR A 212 -14.02 17.69 -10.17
N PRO A 213 -15.33 17.48 -9.95
CA PRO A 213 -15.97 17.73 -8.65
C PRO A 213 -15.47 16.81 -7.54
N ILE A 214 -14.93 15.64 -7.91
CA ILE A 214 -14.37 14.62 -7.00
C ILE A 214 -12.82 14.69 -7.01
N GLY A 215 -12.24 15.72 -7.64
CA GLY A 215 -10.79 15.85 -7.81
C GLY A 215 -10.20 14.96 -8.90
N LYS A 216 -8.87 14.83 -8.88
CA LYS A 216 -8.06 14.20 -9.94
C LYS A 216 -7.17 13.05 -9.46
N LEU A 217 -7.43 12.48 -8.28
CA LEU A 217 -6.62 11.39 -7.72
C LEU A 217 -6.50 10.17 -8.65
N ARG A 218 -7.49 9.94 -9.51
CA ARG A 218 -7.49 8.86 -10.51
C ARG A 218 -6.44 9.00 -11.61
N VAL A 219 -5.87 10.19 -11.79
CA VAL A 219 -4.78 10.39 -12.76
C VAL A 219 -3.49 9.66 -12.30
N GLN A 220 -3.34 9.41 -10.99
CA GLN A 220 -2.19 8.67 -10.43
C GLN A 220 -2.01 7.27 -11.02
N PRO A 221 -2.96 6.32 -10.90
CA PRO A 221 -2.82 4.99 -11.48
C PRO A 221 -2.71 5.03 -13.01
N VAL A 222 -3.36 6.00 -13.68
CA VAL A 222 -3.19 6.20 -15.13
C VAL A 222 -1.75 6.56 -15.49
N GLY A 223 -1.12 7.48 -14.75
CA GLY A 223 0.29 7.82 -14.91
C GLY A 223 1.22 6.63 -14.68
N ILE A 224 0.95 5.82 -13.65
CA ILE A 224 1.71 4.60 -13.37
C ILE A 224 1.55 3.55 -14.48
N ILE A 225 0.34 3.40 -15.06
CA ILE A 225 0.09 2.49 -16.19
C ILE A 225 0.89 2.92 -17.41
N ILE A 226 0.86 4.21 -17.78
CA ILE A 226 1.60 4.73 -18.94
C ILE A 226 3.10 4.50 -18.74
N PHE A 227 3.60 4.81 -17.55
CA PHE A 227 5.00 4.58 -17.18
C PHE A 227 5.37 3.09 -17.29
N ALA A 228 4.62 2.20 -16.66
CA ALA A 228 4.89 0.77 -16.69
C ALA A 228 4.80 0.17 -18.10
N ALA A 229 3.91 0.67 -18.96
CA ALA A 229 3.81 0.26 -20.35
C ALA A 229 5.06 0.62 -21.18
N ILE A 230 5.63 1.81 -20.95
CA ILE A 230 6.90 2.23 -21.57
C ILE A 230 8.04 1.30 -21.12
N MET A 231 8.14 1.02 -19.82
CA MET A 231 9.18 0.14 -19.28
C MET A 231 9.04 -1.32 -19.74
N ALA A 232 7.81 -1.83 -19.86
CA ALA A 232 7.55 -3.14 -20.44
C ALA A 232 7.98 -3.22 -21.92
N THR A 233 7.74 -2.14 -22.68
CA THR A 233 8.17 -2.03 -24.08
C THR A 233 9.70 -2.04 -24.20
N LEU A 234 10.39 -1.35 -23.29
CA LEU A 234 11.86 -1.38 -23.19
C LEU A 234 12.37 -2.80 -22.91
N GLY A 235 11.76 -3.50 -21.95
CA GLY A 235 12.08 -4.91 -21.69
C GLY A 235 11.88 -5.78 -22.93
N PHE A 236 10.84 -5.54 -23.72
CA PHE A 236 10.61 -6.26 -24.98
C PHE A 236 11.64 -5.95 -26.06
N GLN A 237 12.10 -4.69 -26.16
CA GLN A 237 13.17 -4.30 -27.09
C GLN A 237 14.48 -5.02 -26.75
N ILE A 238 14.86 -5.05 -25.47
CA ILE A 238 16.06 -5.78 -25.00
C ILE A 238 15.94 -7.28 -25.33
N LEU A 239 14.74 -7.85 -25.18
CA LEU A 239 14.51 -9.26 -25.52
C LEU A 239 14.79 -9.53 -27.01
N ILE A 240 14.30 -8.68 -27.91
CA ILE A 240 14.53 -8.83 -29.35
C ILE A 240 16.01 -8.74 -29.67
N GLU A 241 16.70 -7.72 -29.15
CA GLU A 241 18.13 -7.50 -29.41
C GLU A 241 18.98 -8.67 -28.91
N ALA A 242 18.72 -9.17 -27.71
CA ALA A 242 19.45 -10.29 -27.13
C ALA A 242 19.20 -11.61 -27.89
N VAL A 243 17.97 -11.86 -28.36
CA VAL A 243 17.66 -13.02 -29.20
C VAL A 243 18.34 -12.91 -30.56
N GLU A 244 18.33 -11.72 -31.15
CA GLU A 244 18.98 -11.48 -32.44
C GLU A 244 20.49 -11.66 -32.37
N GLU A 245 21.13 -11.21 -31.29
CA GLU A 245 22.55 -11.43 -31.02
C GLU A 245 22.87 -12.93 -30.85
N LEU A 246 22.03 -13.66 -30.13
CA LEU A 246 22.18 -15.11 -29.94
C LEU A 246 22.03 -15.89 -31.25
N VAL A 247 21.10 -15.50 -32.13
CA VAL A 247 20.86 -16.17 -33.42
C VAL A 247 21.94 -15.85 -34.45
N LYS A 248 22.48 -14.63 -34.44
CA LYS A 248 23.51 -14.21 -35.41
C LYS A 248 24.88 -14.84 -35.16
N ASP A 249 25.09 -15.53 -34.03
CA ASP A 249 26.35 -16.18 -33.64
C ASP A 249 27.56 -15.25 -33.81
N LYS A 250 27.35 -13.95 -33.57
CA LYS A 250 28.39 -12.93 -33.62
C LYS A 250 28.82 -12.65 -32.20
N ALA A 251 30.08 -12.97 -31.89
CA ALA A 251 30.72 -12.41 -30.72
C ALA A 251 30.68 -10.88 -30.83
N SER A 252 30.14 -10.22 -29.80
CA SER A 252 30.14 -8.76 -29.69
C SER A 252 31.56 -8.24 -29.96
N ASP A 253 31.68 -7.18 -30.76
CA ASP A 253 32.97 -6.60 -31.11
C ASP A 253 33.71 -6.23 -29.81
N LYS A 254 34.93 -6.76 -29.63
CA LYS A 254 35.68 -6.53 -28.40
C LYS A 254 35.94 -5.04 -28.25
N MET A 255 35.26 -4.42 -27.30
CA MET A 255 35.46 -3.02 -26.95
C MET A 255 36.93 -2.81 -26.56
N SER A 256 37.51 -1.69 -26.99
CA SER A 256 38.86 -1.31 -26.56
C SER A 256 38.93 -1.22 -25.04
N SER A 257 40.09 -1.53 -24.44
CA SER A 257 40.32 -1.46 -23.00
C SER A 257 39.89 -0.11 -22.40
N ASP A 258 40.09 0.99 -23.14
CA ASP A 258 39.67 2.33 -22.71
C ASP A 258 38.14 2.49 -22.70
N GLN A 259 37.44 1.91 -23.68
CA GLN A 259 35.98 1.96 -23.76
C GLN A 259 35.32 1.10 -22.67
N LEU A 260 35.93 -0.03 -22.32
CA LEU A 260 35.51 -0.87 -21.20
C LEU A 260 35.65 -0.14 -19.87
N ILE A 261 36.75 0.56 -19.63
CA ILE A 261 36.96 1.34 -18.40
C ILE A 261 35.88 2.43 -18.26
N TRP A 262 35.56 3.14 -19.35
CA TRP A 262 34.46 4.12 -19.35
C TRP A 262 33.12 3.46 -19.07
N LEU A 263 32.79 2.36 -19.75
CA LEU A 263 31.55 1.62 -19.55
C LEU A 263 31.40 1.17 -18.08
N TYR A 264 32.41 0.52 -17.51
CA TYR A 264 32.41 0.10 -16.10
C TYR A 264 32.22 1.28 -15.15
N THR A 265 32.98 2.37 -15.35
CA THR A 265 32.91 3.55 -14.47
C THR A 265 31.53 4.20 -14.50
N ILE A 266 30.90 4.29 -15.68
CA ILE A 266 29.56 4.88 -15.85
C ILE A 266 28.48 3.97 -15.28
N MET A 267 28.56 2.66 -15.54
CA MET A 267 27.56 1.70 -15.05
C MET A 267 27.62 1.58 -13.52
N LEU A 268 28.81 1.51 -12.93
CA LEU A 268 28.98 1.51 -11.47
C LEU A 268 28.52 2.81 -10.82
N SER A 269 28.85 3.97 -11.40
CA SER A 269 28.42 5.27 -10.85
C SER A 269 26.90 5.45 -10.97
N ALA A 270 26.30 5.08 -12.10
CA ALA A 270 24.85 5.09 -12.29
C ALA A 270 24.15 4.16 -11.29
N THR A 271 24.66 2.94 -11.12
CA THR A 271 24.13 1.97 -10.15
C THR A 271 24.21 2.51 -8.73
N ALA A 272 25.31 3.16 -8.35
CA ALA A 272 25.47 3.75 -7.01
C ALA A 272 24.47 4.88 -6.75
N VAL A 273 24.25 5.76 -7.74
CA VAL A 273 23.27 6.85 -7.64
C VAL A 273 21.85 6.28 -7.54
N LYS A 274 21.47 5.34 -8.41
CA LYS A 274 20.15 4.69 -8.40
C LYS A 274 19.92 3.93 -7.08
N LEU A 275 20.94 3.27 -6.54
CA LEU A 275 20.85 2.59 -5.23
C LEU A 275 20.61 3.58 -4.08
N ALA A 276 21.29 4.73 -4.09
CA ALA A 276 21.06 5.78 -3.09
C ALA A 276 19.63 6.35 -3.19
N LEU A 277 19.14 6.59 -4.41
CA LEU A 277 17.76 7.03 -4.65
C LEU A 277 16.74 5.99 -4.20
N TRP A 278 16.98 4.70 -4.49
CA TRP A 278 16.13 3.61 -4.01
C TRP A 278 16.05 3.58 -2.48
N LEU A 279 17.19 3.68 -1.79
CA LEU A 279 17.22 3.72 -0.31
C LEU A 279 16.45 4.92 0.25
N TYR A 280 16.50 6.06 -0.44
CA TYR A 280 15.75 7.25 -0.06
C TYR A 280 14.23 7.05 -0.29
N CYS A 281 13.83 6.59 -1.48
CA CYS A 281 12.42 6.48 -1.87
C CYS A 281 11.69 5.29 -1.23
N ARG A 282 12.38 4.19 -0.90
CA ARG A 282 11.73 2.97 -0.35
C ARG A 282 11.06 3.16 1.01
N THR A 283 11.42 4.23 1.72
CA THR A 283 10.83 4.53 3.05
C THR A 283 9.48 5.23 2.94
N SER A 284 9.09 5.68 1.74
CA SER A 284 7.83 6.38 1.52
C SER A 284 6.63 5.42 1.45
N ARG A 285 5.49 5.84 2.03
CA ARG A 285 4.23 5.07 1.95
C ARG A 285 3.47 5.28 0.64
N ASN A 286 3.67 6.41 -0.04
CA ASN A 286 2.91 6.77 -1.24
C ASN A 286 3.18 5.84 -2.43
N LYS A 287 2.12 5.46 -3.18
CA LYS A 287 2.21 4.60 -4.36
C LYS A 287 3.03 5.21 -5.52
N ILE A 288 2.99 6.52 -5.76
CA ILE A 288 3.82 7.19 -6.80
C ILE A 288 5.30 7.11 -6.45
N VAL A 289 5.66 7.46 -5.23
CA VAL A 289 7.08 7.40 -4.78
C VAL A 289 7.57 5.95 -4.75
N ARG A 290 6.68 5.01 -4.45
CA ARG A 290 6.98 3.57 -4.51
C ARG A 290 7.18 3.07 -5.94
N ALA A 291 6.43 3.58 -6.92
CA ALA A 291 6.68 3.29 -8.33
C ALA A 291 8.08 3.76 -8.75
N TYR A 292 8.50 4.97 -8.32
CA TYR A 292 9.88 5.45 -8.48
C TYR A 292 10.91 4.58 -7.75
N ALA A 293 10.62 4.15 -6.53
CA ALA A 293 11.53 3.28 -5.80
C ALA A 293 11.70 1.94 -6.54
N ASN A 294 10.61 1.37 -7.04
CA ASN A 294 10.65 0.14 -7.81
C ASN A 294 11.43 0.32 -9.11
N ASP A 295 11.25 1.44 -9.81
CA ASP A 295 12.05 1.81 -10.99
C ASP A 295 13.56 1.81 -10.69
N HIS A 296 13.98 2.60 -9.70
CA HIS A 296 15.38 2.65 -9.28
C HIS A 296 15.93 1.29 -8.83
N TYR A 297 15.10 0.48 -8.18
CA TYR A 297 15.47 -0.88 -7.77
C TYR A 297 15.68 -1.79 -8.99
N PHE A 298 14.78 -1.73 -9.96
CA PHE A 298 14.90 -2.48 -11.20
C PHE A 298 16.15 -2.06 -11.96
N ASP A 299 16.44 -0.77 -12.05
CA ASP A 299 17.67 -0.28 -12.68
C ASP A 299 18.93 -0.78 -11.99
N VAL A 300 18.94 -0.85 -10.66
CA VAL A 300 20.07 -1.41 -9.92
C VAL A 300 20.22 -2.90 -10.26
N ILE A 301 19.13 -3.66 -10.29
CA ILE A 301 19.18 -5.09 -10.64
C ILE A 301 19.67 -5.28 -12.07
N THR A 302 19.07 -4.60 -13.03
CA THR A 302 19.39 -4.77 -14.46
C THR A 302 20.83 -4.34 -14.74
N ASN A 303 21.30 -3.25 -14.15
CA ASN A 303 22.70 -2.83 -14.28
C ASN A 303 23.67 -3.84 -13.65
N VAL A 304 23.40 -4.33 -12.44
CA VAL A 304 24.29 -5.29 -11.75
C VAL A 304 24.32 -6.63 -12.47
N VAL A 305 23.15 -7.19 -12.79
CA VAL A 305 23.07 -8.50 -13.46
C VAL A 305 23.58 -8.41 -14.88
N GLY A 306 23.28 -7.32 -15.61
CA GLY A 306 23.82 -7.08 -16.94
C GLY A 306 25.35 -6.97 -16.92
N LEU A 307 25.91 -6.28 -15.93
CA LEU A 307 27.37 -6.20 -15.76
C LEU A 307 28.00 -7.57 -15.49
N VAL A 308 27.37 -8.37 -14.62
CA VAL A 308 27.83 -9.74 -14.33
C VAL A 308 27.73 -10.63 -15.57
N ALA A 309 26.64 -10.53 -16.33
CA ALA A 309 26.46 -11.28 -17.56
C ALA A 309 27.53 -10.93 -18.60
N ALA A 310 27.82 -9.64 -18.79
CA ALA A 310 28.86 -9.15 -19.69
C ALA A 310 30.26 -9.64 -19.29
N VAL A 311 30.61 -9.55 -17.99
CA VAL A 311 31.91 -10.02 -17.48
C VAL A 311 32.08 -11.54 -17.62
N LEU A 312 31.01 -12.31 -17.34
CA LEU A 312 31.03 -13.76 -17.52
C LEU A 312 31.06 -14.15 -19.00
N GLY A 313 30.40 -13.38 -19.86
CA GLY A 313 30.40 -13.52 -21.32
C GLY A 313 31.80 -13.38 -21.92
N ASP A 314 32.54 -12.34 -21.49
CA ASP A 314 33.92 -12.10 -21.95
C ASP A 314 34.91 -13.15 -21.43
N LYS A 315 34.75 -13.62 -20.17
CA LYS A 315 35.72 -14.52 -19.53
C LYS A 315 35.51 -16.00 -19.85
N PHE A 316 34.27 -16.45 -20.04
CA PHE A 316 33.94 -17.88 -20.19
C PHE A 316 33.38 -18.22 -21.56
N TYR A 317 32.16 -17.75 -21.87
CA TYR A 317 31.46 -18.08 -23.10
C TYR A 317 30.61 -16.90 -23.59
N TRP A 318 30.77 -16.52 -24.86
CA TRP A 318 30.10 -15.35 -25.47
C TRP A 318 28.57 -15.36 -25.35
N TRP A 319 27.94 -16.55 -25.35
CA TRP A 319 26.47 -16.68 -25.30
C TRP A 319 25.88 -16.38 -23.91
N ILE A 320 26.71 -16.29 -22.85
CA ILE A 320 26.23 -16.01 -21.49
C ILE A 320 25.59 -14.63 -21.40
N ASP A 321 26.17 -13.64 -22.08
CA ASP A 321 25.68 -12.26 -22.07
C ASP A 321 24.27 -12.13 -22.68
N PRO A 322 24.01 -12.58 -23.93
CA PRO A 322 22.67 -12.53 -24.51
C PRO A 322 21.66 -13.41 -23.75
N VAL A 323 22.08 -14.56 -23.18
CA VAL A 323 21.17 -15.37 -22.34
C VAL A 323 20.81 -14.64 -21.03
N GLY A 324 21.78 -13.95 -20.42
CA GLY A 324 21.53 -13.11 -19.25
C GLY A 324 20.59 -11.96 -19.56
N ALA A 325 20.77 -11.30 -20.71
CA ALA A 325 19.89 -10.24 -21.18
C ALA A 325 18.46 -10.74 -21.45
N ILE A 326 18.28 -11.93 -22.04
CA ILE A 326 16.96 -12.56 -22.23
C ILE A 326 16.26 -12.79 -20.88
N PHE A 327 16.99 -13.34 -19.89
CA PHE A 327 16.42 -13.57 -18.57
C PHE A 327 15.97 -12.26 -17.90
N LEU A 328 16.82 -11.23 -17.96
CA LEU A 328 16.49 -9.90 -17.45
C LEU A 328 15.29 -9.27 -18.16
N ALA A 329 15.23 -9.39 -19.48
CA ALA A 329 14.13 -8.86 -20.27
C ALA A 329 12.79 -9.50 -19.88
N VAL A 330 12.74 -10.83 -19.74
CA VAL A 330 11.53 -11.55 -19.30
C VAL A 330 11.12 -11.12 -17.89
N TYR A 331 12.08 -10.96 -16.98
CA TYR A 331 11.84 -10.48 -15.63
C TYR A 331 11.24 -9.06 -15.63
N THR A 332 11.84 -8.14 -16.38
CA THR A 332 11.38 -6.75 -16.56
C THR A 332 9.96 -6.71 -17.12
N ILE A 333 9.67 -7.42 -18.21
CA ILE A 333 8.35 -7.46 -18.84
C ILE A 333 7.30 -7.98 -17.86
N THR A 334 7.61 -9.05 -17.12
CA THR A 334 6.66 -9.67 -16.17
C THR A 334 6.30 -8.71 -15.04
N ASN A 335 7.30 -8.07 -14.42
CA ASN A 335 7.08 -7.15 -13.30
C ASN A 335 6.31 -5.89 -13.71
N TRP A 336 6.65 -5.29 -14.85
CA TRP A 336 5.95 -4.10 -15.32
C TRP A 336 4.54 -4.42 -15.83
N SER A 337 4.34 -5.58 -16.48
CA SER A 337 3.00 -6.03 -16.87
C SER A 337 2.10 -6.30 -15.65
N GLN A 338 2.65 -6.86 -14.57
CA GLN A 338 1.94 -7.01 -13.31
C GLN A 338 1.56 -5.63 -12.72
N THR A 339 2.48 -4.67 -12.74
CA THR A 339 2.21 -3.30 -12.29
C THR A 339 1.08 -2.64 -13.08
N VAL A 340 1.04 -2.83 -14.41
CA VAL A 340 -0.07 -2.38 -15.26
C VAL A 340 -1.39 -3.02 -14.82
N LEU A 341 -1.41 -4.34 -14.65
CA LEU A 341 -2.62 -5.07 -14.27
C LEU A 341 -3.15 -4.63 -12.90
N GLU A 342 -2.28 -4.50 -11.89
CA GLU A 342 -2.65 -4.06 -10.55
C GLU A 342 -3.28 -2.66 -10.56
N ASN A 343 -2.68 -1.71 -11.29
CA ASN A 343 -3.20 -0.35 -11.38
C ASN A 343 -4.47 -0.27 -12.24
N ALA A 344 -4.59 -1.11 -13.27
CA ALA A 344 -5.80 -1.21 -14.08
C ALA A 344 -6.97 -1.77 -13.26
N VAL A 345 -6.75 -2.85 -12.50
CA VAL A 345 -7.77 -3.43 -11.60
C VAL A 345 -8.22 -2.42 -10.54
N SER A 346 -7.29 -1.62 -10.01
CA SER A 346 -7.57 -0.53 -9.06
C SER A 346 -8.49 0.57 -9.64
N LEU A 347 -8.51 0.73 -10.97
CA LEU A 347 -9.41 1.66 -11.67
C LEU A 347 -10.77 1.04 -12.01
N VAL A 348 -10.87 -0.29 -12.09
CA VAL A 348 -12.09 -1.00 -12.52
C VAL A 348 -13.13 -1.14 -11.42
N GLY A 349 -12.74 -1.08 -10.14
CA GLY A 349 -13.70 -1.29 -9.02
C GLY A 349 -13.52 -2.60 -8.28
N GLN A 350 -12.28 -3.06 -8.04
CA GLN A 350 -12.06 -4.27 -7.25
C GLN A 350 -12.56 -4.09 -5.81
N SER A 351 -13.25 -5.10 -5.27
CA SER A 351 -13.68 -5.07 -3.88
C SER A 351 -12.49 -4.98 -2.92
N ALA A 352 -12.68 -4.23 -1.83
CA ALA A 352 -11.68 -4.08 -0.78
C ALA A 352 -11.34 -5.43 -0.14
N ALA A 353 -10.13 -5.52 0.41
CA ALA A 353 -9.71 -6.69 1.15
C ALA A 353 -10.65 -6.94 2.36
N PRO A 354 -10.89 -8.21 2.76
CA PRO A 354 -11.78 -8.55 3.87
C PRO A 354 -11.47 -7.79 5.16
N GLU A 355 -10.20 -7.48 5.41
CA GLU A 355 -9.75 -6.74 6.59
C GLU A 355 -10.30 -5.31 6.62
N VAL A 356 -10.39 -4.64 5.46
CA VAL A 356 -10.95 -3.30 5.33
C VAL A 356 -12.47 -3.35 5.50
N LEU A 357 -13.14 -4.33 4.88
CA LEU A 357 -14.57 -4.53 5.06
C LEU A 357 -14.93 -4.79 6.53
N GLN A 358 -14.10 -5.55 7.26
CA GLN A 358 -14.25 -5.77 8.70
C GLN A 358 -14.10 -4.48 9.50
N LYS A 359 -13.05 -3.69 9.22
CA LYS A 359 -12.80 -2.40 9.88
C LYS A 359 -14.01 -1.46 9.71
N LEU A 360 -14.53 -1.36 8.48
CA LEU A 360 -15.71 -0.56 8.15
C LEU A 360 -16.97 -1.08 8.87
N THR A 361 -17.23 -2.39 8.81
CA THR A 361 -18.39 -3.00 9.49
C THR A 361 -18.34 -2.76 11.00
N TYR A 362 -17.16 -2.89 11.60
CA TYR A 362 -16.95 -2.65 13.03
C TYR A 362 -17.23 -1.18 13.42
N LEU A 363 -16.76 -0.24 12.61
CA LEU A 363 -17.02 1.19 12.79
C LEU A 363 -18.52 1.49 12.76
N VAL A 364 -19.24 0.96 11.77
CA VAL A 364 -20.68 1.17 11.62
C VAL A 364 -21.46 0.58 12.80
N ILE A 365 -21.14 -0.64 13.21
CA ILE A 365 -21.94 -1.33 14.22
C ILE A 365 -21.74 -0.80 15.64
N ARG A 366 -20.60 -0.14 15.88
CA ARG A 366 -20.33 0.56 17.13
C ARG A 366 -21.16 1.85 17.26
N HIS A 367 -21.78 2.33 16.17
CA HIS A 367 -22.66 3.48 16.23
C HIS A 367 -23.94 3.12 17.02
N PRO A 368 -24.25 3.83 18.14
CA PRO A 368 -25.30 3.40 19.06
C PRO A 368 -26.69 3.38 18.42
N GLN A 369 -26.97 4.34 17.53
CA GLN A 369 -28.27 4.56 16.91
C GLN A 369 -28.55 3.67 15.68
N VAL A 370 -27.58 2.88 15.20
CA VAL A 370 -27.79 1.95 14.07
C VAL A 370 -28.48 0.69 14.57
N LYS A 371 -29.64 0.33 14.03
CA LYS A 371 -30.39 -0.87 14.46
C LYS A 371 -29.74 -2.14 13.88
N ARG A 372 -29.54 -2.15 12.57
CA ARG A 372 -28.93 -3.25 11.81
C ARG A 372 -28.11 -2.68 10.65
N ILE A 373 -27.15 -3.47 10.17
CA ILE A 373 -26.43 -3.19 8.92
C ILE A 373 -26.96 -4.15 7.87
N ASP A 374 -27.43 -3.61 6.74
CA ASP A 374 -27.88 -4.42 5.62
C ASP A 374 -26.70 -4.83 4.74
N THR A 375 -25.93 -3.87 4.25
CA THR A 375 -24.86 -4.12 3.29
C THR A 375 -23.66 -3.20 3.55
N VAL A 376 -22.45 -3.75 3.45
CA VAL A 376 -21.20 -2.97 3.45
C VAL A 376 -20.43 -3.34 2.20
N ARG A 377 -20.30 -2.37 1.29
CA ARG A 377 -19.51 -2.50 0.07
C ARG A 377 -18.39 -1.49 0.11
N ALA A 378 -17.19 -1.96 -0.20
CA ALA A 378 -16.05 -1.07 -0.46
C ALA A 378 -15.33 -1.57 -1.69
N TYR A 379 -14.99 -0.65 -2.60
CA TYR A 379 -14.31 -0.96 -3.84
C TYR A 379 -13.32 0.14 -4.23
N THR A 380 -12.24 -0.24 -4.90
CA THR A 380 -11.19 0.69 -5.32
C THR A 380 -11.66 1.51 -6.50
N PHE A 381 -11.48 2.83 -6.47
CA PHE A 381 -11.71 3.63 -7.66
C PHE A 381 -10.60 4.67 -7.84
N GLY A 382 -9.42 4.16 -8.19
CA GLY A 382 -8.18 4.92 -8.19
C GLY A 382 -7.24 4.40 -7.12
N VAL A 383 -6.90 5.25 -6.15
CA VAL A 383 -5.88 4.94 -5.13
C VAL A 383 -6.51 4.52 -3.80
N LEU A 384 -7.70 5.06 -3.52
CA LEU A 384 -8.48 4.95 -2.29
C LEU A 384 -9.79 4.19 -2.54
N TYR A 385 -10.52 3.88 -1.46
CA TYR A 385 -11.79 3.18 -1.50
C TYR A 385 -12.99 4.12 -1.55
N PHE A 386 -13.97 3.72 -2.35
CA PHE A 386 -15.36 4.18 -2.24
C PHE A 386 -16.10 3.20 -1.36
N VAL A 387 -16.82 3.72 -0.37
CA VAL A 387 -17.57 2.92 0.59
C VAL A 387 -19.06 3.22 0.44
N GLU A 388 -19.86 2.17 0.32
CA GLU A 388 -21.32 2.21 0.35
C GLU A 388 -21.79 1.38 1.55
N VAL A 389 -22.55 2.00 2.44
CA VAL A 389 -23.10 1.36 3.64
C VAL A 389 -24.60 1.58 3.68
N ASP A 390 -25.32 0.48 3.79
CA ASP A 390 -26.78 0.48 3.88
C ASP A 390 -27.14 0.12 5.35
N ILE A 391 -27.74 1.06 6.09
CA ILE A 391 -28.07 0.91 7.51
C ILE A 391 -29.57 0.97 7.76
N GLU A 392 -30.05 0.14 8.69
CA GLU A 392 -31.43 0.17 9.14
C GLU A 392 -31.58 1.09 10.36
N LEU A 393 -32.56 1.98 10.29
CA LEU A 393 -33.00 2.87 11.37
C LEU A 393 -34.45 2.56 11.78
N PRO A 394 -34.88 3.00 12.99
CA PRO A 394 -36.28 2.86 13.41
C PRO A 394 -37.26 3.58 12.46
N GLU A 395 -38.38 2.94 12.14
CA GLU A 395 -39.42 3.48 11.24
C GLU A 395 -40.05 4.79 11.74
N ASP A 396 -40.10 4.97 13.06
CA ASP A 396 -40.68 6.14 13.73
C ASP A 396 -39.70 7.32 13.84
N LEU A 397 -38.46 7.16 13.35
CA LEU A 397 -37.43 8.18 13.46
C LEU A 397 -37.70 9.35 12.48
N PRO A 398 -37.72 10.62 12.95
CA PRO A 398 -37.85 11.77 12.06
C PRO A 398 -36.72 11.83 11.03
N LEU A 399 -37.02 12.18 9.77
CA LEU A 399 -36.02 12.29 8.69
C LEU A 399 -34.81 13.16 9.07
N LYS A 400 -35.04 14.23 9.84
CA LYS A 400 -33.96 15.10 10.33
C LYS A 400 -32.96 14.32 11.19
N GLU A 401 -33.45 13.50 12.11
CA GLU A 401 -32.60 12.69 13.00
C GLU A 401 -31.93 11.56 12.24
N ALA A 402 -32.66 10.92 11.31
CA ALA A 402 -32.11 9.91 10.42
C ALA A 402 -30.93 10.47 9.62
N HIS A 403 -31.11 11.65 9.01
CA HIS A 403 -30.08 12.35 8.25
C HIS A 403 -28.86 12.67 9.13
N THR A 404 -29.06 13.18 10.35
CA THR A 404 -27.94 13.46 11.28
C THR A 404 -27.16 12.19 11.63
N ILE A 405 -27.82 11.05 11.80
CA ILE A 405 -27.14 9.76 12.03
C ILE A 405 -26.32 9.35 10.80
N GLY A 406 -26.92 9.43 9.61
CA GLY A 406 -26.25 9.11 8.34
C GLY A 406 -25.04 9.99 8.08
N GLU A 407 -25.17 11.31 8.27
CA GLU A 407 -24.10 12.29 8.10
C GLU A 407 -22.96 12.05 9.11
N THR A 408 -23.30 11.82 10.39
CA THR A 408 -22.29 11.51 11.42
C THR A 408 -21.52 10.23 11.10
N LEU A 409 -22.21 9.22 10.58
CA LEU A 409 -21.58 7.97 10.17
C LEU A 409 -20.70 8.16 8.93
N GLN A 410 -21.18 8.92 7.94
CA GLN A 410 -20.41 9.25 6.74
C GLN A 410 -19.09 9.93 7.11
N ILE A 411 -19.13 10.99 7.94
CA ILE A 411 -17.94 11.72 8.39
C ILE A 411 -16.96 10.77 9.10
N LYS A 412 -17.45 9.86 9.94
CA LYS A 412 -16.60 8.89 10.64
C LYS A 412 -15.92 7.90 9.69
N ILE A 413 -16.60 7.47 8.64
CA ILE A 413 -16.02 6.56 7.64
C ILE A 413 -14.99 7.31 6.78
N GLU A 414 -15.30 8.55 6.36
CA GLU A 414 -14.41 9.39 5.55
C GLU A 414 -13.14 9.85 6.31
N ARG A 415 -13.12 9.76 7.64
CA ARG A 415 -11.91 9.97 8.46
C ARG A 415 -10.88 8.86 8.32
N LEU A 416 -11.24 7.70 7.75
CA LEU A 416 -10.27 6.65 7.50
C LEU A 416 -9.38 7.04 6.31
N PRO A 417 -8.03 7.01 6.45
CA PRO A 417 -7.13 7.51 5.41
C PRO A 417 -7.18 6.70 4.11
N GLU A 418 -7.68 5.46 4.17
CA GLU A 418 -7.92 4.61 3.00
C GLU A 418 -9.23 4.91 2.25
N VAL A 419 -10.13 5.74 2.78
CA VAL A 419 -11.44 6.05 2.20
C VAL A 419 -11.42 7.43 1.54
N GLU A 420 -11.82 7.51 0.27
CA GLU A 420 -11.99 8.78 -0.44
C GLU A 420 -13.37 9.39 -0.19
N ARG A 421 -14.39 8.54 -0.18
CA ARG A 421 -15.78 8.94 -0.07
C ARG A 421 -16.61 7.81 0.51
N ALA A 422 -17.56 8.17 1.37
CA ALA A 422 -18.56 7.24 1.86
C ALA A 422 -19.97 7.67 1.44
N PHE A 423 -20.80 6.70 1.11
CA PHE A 423 -22.23 6.85 0.90
C PHE A 423 -22.95 6.02 1.93
N VAL A 424 -23.80 6.67 2.72
CA VAL A 424 -24.61 6.00 3.74
C VAL A 424 -26.07 6.06 3.29
N HIS A 425 -26.61 4.91 2.90
CA HIS A 425 -28.03 4.75 2.64
C HIS A 425 -28.77 4.44 3.94
N LEU A 426 -29.96 5.04 4.10
CA LEU A 426 -30.77 4.94 5.30
C LEU A 426 -32.06 4.19 4.97
N ASP A 427 -32.14 2.95 5.44
CA ASP A 427 -33.31 2.09 5.27
C ASP A 427 -34.14 1.98 6.54
N PHE A 428 -35.42 1.65 6.35
CA PHE A 428 -36.32 1.27 7.44
C PHE A 428 -36.59 -0.25 7.47
N GLU A 429 -36.22 -0.98 6.41
CA GLU A 429 -36.35 -2.44 6.27
C GLU A 429 -35.08 -3.04 5.64
N CYS A 430 -34.91 -4.37 5.68
CA CYS A 430 -33.77 -5.04 5.01
C CYS A 430 -34.20 -6.19 4.08
N ASP A 431 -35.50 -6.31 3.80
CA ASP A 431 -36.06 -7.36 2.92
C ASP A 431 -36.28 -6.85 1.49
N HIS A 432 -35.67 -5.72 1.10
CA HIS A 432 -35.88 -5.13 -0.21
C HIS A 432 -35.07 -5.83 -1.32
N LYS A 433 -35.59 -5.77 -2.55
CA LYS A 433 -34.83 -6.20 -3.73
C LYS A 433 -33.67 -5.22 -3.95
N PRO A 434 -32.54 -5.67 -4.54
CA PRO A 434 -31.42 -4.79 -4.85
C PRO A 434 -31.91 -3.56 -5.62
N GLU A 435 -31.82 -2.39 -4.99
CA GLU A 435 -32.34 -1.13 -5.52
C GLU A 435 -31.53 -0.64 -6.73
N HIS A 436 -30.27 -1.06 -6.83
CA HIS A 436 -29.43 -0.82 -7.99
C HIS A 436 -29.37 -2.06 -8.89
N SER A 437 -29.95 -1.95 -10.10
CA SER A 437 -29.76 -2.96 -11.14
C SER A 437 -28.30 -2.93 -11.60
N ILE A 438 -27.50 -3.89 -11.14
CA ILE A 438 -26.16 -4.10 -11.70
C ILE A 438 -26.35 -4.61 -13.12
N LEU A 439 -26.00 -3.78 -14.11
CA LEU A 439 -25.86 -4.22 -15.49
C LEU A 439 -24.69 -5.21 -15.56
N SER A 440 -25.00 -6.48 -15.32
CA SER A 440 -24.04 -7.59 -15.38
C SER A 440 -23.60 -7.95 -16.80
N ARG A 441 -24.22 -7.33 -17.82
CA ARG A 441 -23.91 -7.52 -19.23
C ARG A 441 -23.93 -6.17 -19.95
N LEU A 442 -23.03 -6.02 -20.91
CA LEU A 442 -23.07 -4.91 -21.87
C LEU A 442 -24.45 -4.90 -22.55
N PRO A 443 -25.04 -3.73 -22.78
CA PRO A 443 -26.29 -3.65 -23.53
C PRO A 443 -26.07 -4.32 -24.88
N ASN A 444 -26.85 -5.37 -25.18
CA ASN A 444 -26.87 -5.94 -26.51
C ASN A 444 -27.29 -4.84 -27.48
N SER A 445 -26.37 -4.38 -28.31
CA SER A 445 -26.72 -3.69 -29.55
C SER A 445 -27.44 -4.70 -30.44
N GLN A 446 -28.74 -4.90 -30.24
CA GLN A 446 -29.56 -5.39 -31.35
C GLN A 446 -29.75 -4.22 -32.32
N PRO A 447 -29.61 -4.49 -33.64
CA PRO A 447 -29.48 -3.46 -34.68
C PRO A 447 -30.68 -2.52 -34.79
#